data_AF-A0A3N0EJA9-F1
#
_entry.id   AF-A0A3N0EJA9-F1
#
_cell.length_a   1.000
_cell.length_b   1.000
_cell.length_c   1.000
_cell.angle_alpha   90.00
_cell.angle_beta   90.00
_cell.angle_gamma   90.00
#
_symmetry.space_group_name_H-M   'P 1'
#
loop_
_entity.id
_entity.type
_entity.pdbx_description
1 polymer ?
#
loop_
_entity_poly.entity_id
_entity_poly.type
_entity_poly.pdbx_seq_one_letter_code
_entity_poly.pdbx_strand_id
1 'polypeptide(L)'
;MAQGMPVYDNTNFVSLAKQLIESAKQTSELLKTVEFLKQQKERIEQVSNVIQQLDAVAQLIRNNQQLFQIVQGDLRDILNSPYIRPDEVDRVTASFEEILERSMESVDYIERILTSDYLKMTDAERATVLKDHEARSDEMVAEVSNRARRYKEIISFRKMQDRINNRETGF
;
A
#
# COMPACT_ATOMS: atom_id res chain seq x y z
N MET A 1 7.24 0.53 46.35
CA MET A 1 6.23 0.86 45.33
C MET A 1 6.99 1.04 44.02
N ALA A 2 7.07 0.00 43.18
CA ALA A 2 7.70 0.11 41.88
C ALA A 2 6.75 0.88 40.96
N GLN A 3 7.11 2.11 40.61
CA GLN A 3 6.35 2.96 39.68
C GLN A 3 6.15 2.21 38.37
N GLY A 4 4.89 2.15 37.95
CA GLY A 4 4.49 1.54 36.69
C GLY A 4 5.23 2.17 35.53
N MET A 5 5.79 1.32 34.66
CA MET A 5 6.21 1.73 33.33
C MET A 5 5.03 2.45 32.66
N PRO A 6 5.27 3.56 31.93
CA PRO A 6 4.20 4.22 31.20
C PRO A 6 3.55 3.20 30.27
N VAL A 7 2.27 2.91 30.52
CA VAL A 7 1.42 2.20 29.58
C VAL A 7 1.22 3.16 28.43
N TYR A 8 2.02 2.99 27.37
CA TYR A 8 1.89 3.81 26.18
C TYR A 8 0.51 3.58 25.57
N ASP A 9 -0.16 4.69 25.30
CA ASP A 9 -1.54 4.74 24.87
C ASP A 9 -1.66 4.26 23.42
N ASN A 10 -2.01 2.99 23.24
CA ASN A 10 -2.18 2.34 21.94
C ASN A 10 -3.26 3.02 21.05
N THR A 11 -4.00 3.98 21.61
CA THR A 11 -5.12 4.67 20.97
C THR A 11 -4.68 5.58 19.82
N ASN A 12 -3.47 6.17 19.87
CA ASN A 12 -2.94 7.00 18.78
C ASN A 12 -2.52 6.17 17.55
N PHE A 13 -2.02 4.94 17.72
CA PHE A 13 -1.67 4.06 16.58
C PHE A 13 -2.91 3.56 15.83
N VAL A 14 -4.01 3.36 16.55
CA VAL A 14 -5.30 2.97 15.95
C VAL A 14 -5.88 4.12 15.11
N SER A 15 -5.64 5.38 15.47
CA SER A 15 -6.13 6.51 14.68
C SER A 15 -5.38 6.67 13.36
N LEU A 16 -4.06 6.50 13.36
CA LEU A 16 -3.24 6.50 12.14
C LEU A 16 -3.63 5.34 11.22
N ALA A 17 -3.72 4.10 11.75
CA ALA A 17 -4.20 2.96 10.98
C ALA A 17 -5.63 3.16 10.42
N LYS A 18 -6.52 3.82 11.17
CA LYS A 18 -7.87 4.17 10.68
C LYS A 18 -7.84 5.20 9.56
N GLN A 19 -7.03 6.26 9.66
CA GLN A 19 -6.86 7.25 8.60
C GLN A 19 -6.33 6.59 7.33
N LEU A 20 -5.38 5.66 7.45
CA LEU A 20 -4.86 4.87 6.33
C LEU A 20 -5.95 3.98 5.69
N ILE A 21 -6.82 3.36 6.50
CA ILE A 21 -7.96 2.57 6.01
C ILE A 21 -9.00 3.45 5.29
N GLU A 22 -9.23 4.68 5.77
CA GLU A 22 -10.17 5.62 5.15
C GLU A 22 -9.67 6.12 3.80
N SER A 23 -8.40 6.49 3.68
CA SER A 23 -7.78 6.83 2.40
C SER A 23 -7.84 5.68 1.40
N ALA A 24 -7.69 4.44 1.87
CA ALA A 24 -7.81 3.27 1.01
C ALA A 24 -9.25 2.95 0.54
N LYS A 25 -10.28 3.41 1.27
CA LYS A 25 -11.67 3.33 0.75
C LYS A 25 -11.84 4.22 -0.48
N GLN A 26 -11.15 5.35 -0.57
CA GLN A 26 -11.23 6.23 -1.74
C GLN A 26 -10.66 5.55 -2.99
N THR A 27 -9.65 4.69 -2.84
CA THR A 27 -9.14 3.81 -3.91
C THR A 27 -10.25 2.93 -4.51
N SER A 28 -11.25 2.50 -3.73
CA SER A 28 -12.34 1.65 -4.23
C SER A 28 -13.28 2.34 -5.23
N GLU A 29 -13.38 3.67 -5.17
CA GLU A 29 -14.15 4.43 -6.18
C GLU A 29 -13.40 4.51 -7.51
N LEU A 30 -12.07 4.60 -7.47
CA LEU A 30 -11.23 4.47 -8.68
C LEU A 30 -11.34 3.08 -9.31
N LEU A 31 -11.46 2.02 -8.50
CA LEU A 31 -11.69 0.66 -9.01
C LEU A 31 -12.93 0.60 -9.91
N LYS A 32 -14.03 1.19 -9.46
CA LYS A 32 -15.30 1.23 -10.21
C LYS A 32 -15.16 1.99 -11.52
N THR A 33 -14.45 3.11 -11.51
CA THR A 33 -14.25 3.96 -12.70
C THR A 33 -13.45 3.24 -13.79
N VAL A 34 -12.43 2.48 -13.42
CA VAL A 34 -11.65 1.71 -14.41
C VAL A 34 -12.37 0.46 -14.86
N GLU A 35 -13.11 -0.21 -13.98
CA GLU A 35 -13.98 -1.34 -14.36
C GLU A 35 -14.98 -0.88 -15.43
N PHE A 36 -15.57 0.31 -15.26
CA PHE A 36 -16.42 0.95 -16.25
C PHE A 36 -15.67 1.22 -17.57
N LEU A 37 -14.45 1.77 -17.53
CA LEU A 37 -13.64 1.99 -18.73
C LEU A 37 -13.26 0.69 -19.45
N LYS A 38 -12.96 -0.39 -18.70
CA LYS A 38 -12.75 -1.73 -19.24
C LYS A 38 -14.00 -2.27 -19.93
N GLN A 39 -15.17 -2.11 -19.31
CA GLN A 39 -16.45 -2.50 -19.91
C GLN A 39 -16.76 -1.72 -21.19
N GLN A 40 -16.20 -0.52 -21.36
CA GLN A 40 -16.34 0.27 -22.59
C GLN A 40 -15.28 -0.05 -23.66
N LYS A 41 -14.21 -0.81 -23.32
CA LYS A 41 -13.13 -1.24 -24.24
C LYS A 41 -13.66 -2.01 -25.45
N GLU A 42 -14.66 -2.87 -25.25
CA GLU A 42 -15.24 -3.73 -26.30
C GLU A 42 -15.90 -2.92 -27.44
N ARG A 43 -16.19 -1.63 -27.24
CA ARG A 43 -16.75 -0.75 -28.30
C ARG A 43 -15.68 0.02 -29.09
N ILE A 44 -14.44 0.10 -28.60
CA ILE A 44 -13.40 1.03 -29.08
C ILE A 44 -12.22 0.31 -29.77
N GLU A 45 -12.28 -1.02 -29.94
CA GLU A 45 -11.24 -1.85 -30.58
C GLU A 45 -10.82 -1.42 -32.02
N GLN A 46 -11.45 -0.40 -32.60
CA GLN A 46 -11.07 0.18 -33.89
C GLN A 46 -9.93 1.22 -33.84
N VAL A 47 -9.45 1.68 -32.67
CA VAL A 47 -8.39 2.73 -32.60
C VAL A 47 -7.27 2.36 -31.61
N SER A 48 -6.09 2.09 -32.15
CA SER A 48 -4.99 1.25 -31.63
C SER A 48 -4.33 1.61 -30.26
N ASN A 49 -4.66 2.74 -29.61
CA ASN A 49 -3.90 3.22 -28.43
C ASN A 49 -4.67 3.19 -27.09
N VAL A 50 -5.98 2.94 -27.11
CA VAL A 50 -6.82 2.90 -25.89
C VAL A 50 -6.58 1.62 -25.08
N ILE A 51 -6.17 0.53 -25.73
CA ILE A 51 -5.93 -0.78 -25.10
C ILE A 51 -4.75 -0.73 -24.12
N GLN A 52 -3.62 -0.15 -24.54
CA GLN A 52 -2.41 -0.06 -23.70
C GLN A 52 -2.63 0.86 -22.49
N GLN A 53 -3.36 1.96 -22.67
CA GLN A 53 -3.74 2.86 -21.58
C GLN A 53 -4.61 2.12 -20.55
N LEU A 54 -5.57 1.31 -21.01
CA LEU A 54 -6.41 0.49 -20.14
C LEU A 54 -5.61 -0.56 -19.35
N ASP A 55 -4.61 -1.18 -19.97
CA ASP A 55 -3.79 -2.19 -19.29
C ASP A 55 -2.91 -1.55 -18.19
N ALA A 56 -2.32 -0.38 -18.47
CA ALA A 56 -1.57 0.39 -17.47
C ALA A 56 -2.44 0.80 -16.29
N VAL A 57 -3.65 1.32 -16.57
CA VAL A 57 -4.62 1.68 -15.55
C VAL A 57 -5.09 0.46 -14.75
N ALA A 58 -5.27 -0.69 -15.40
CA ALA A 58 -5.61 -1.94 -14.72
C ALA A 58 -4.50 -2.42 -13.78
N GLN A 59 -3.23 -2.27 -14.18
CA GLN A 59 -2.08 -2.62 -13.35
C GLN A 59 -1.95 -1.69 -12.15
N LEU A 60 -2.10 -0.37 -12.36
CA LEU A 60 -2.15 0.63 -11.29
C LEU A 60 -3.18 0.27 -10.21
N ILE A 61 -4.35 -0.20 -10.64
CA ILE A 61 -5.38 -0.69 -9.72
C ILE A 61 -4.93 -1.91 -8.92
N ARG A 62 -4.39 -2.93 -9.60
CA ARG A 62 -3.93 -4.16 -8.92
C ARG A 62 -2.88 -3.82 -7.87
N ASN A 63 -1.96 -2.93 -8.21
CA ASN A 63 -0.92 -2.48 -7.31
C ASN A 63 -1.49 -1.74 -6.10
N ASN A 64 -2.47 -0.85 -6.29
CA ASN A 64 -3.15 -0.17 -5.20
C ASN A 64 -3.94 -1.14 -4.29
N GLN A 65 -4.61 -2.14 -4.86
CA GLN A 65 -5.26 -3.20 -4.09
C GLN A 65 -4.26 -4.00 -3.25
N GLN A 66 -3.10 -4.34 -3.83
CA GLN A 66 -2.05 -5.05 -3.14
C GLN A 66 -1.41 -4.21 -2.02
N LEU A 67 -1.15 -2.93 -2.28
CA LEU A 67 -0.70 -1.97 -1.26
C LEU A 67 -1.66 -1.93 -0.07
N PHE A 68 -2.96 -1.84 -0.35
CA PHE A 68 -3.99 -1.87 0.69
C PHE A 68 -3.99 -3.17 1.50
N GLN A 69 -3.89 -4.32 0.84
CA GLN A 69 -3.84 -5.62 1.54
C GLN A 69 -2.64 -5.71 2.48
N ILE A 70 -1.48 -5.25 2.04
CA ILE A 70 -0.25 -5.26 2.84
C ILE A 70 -0.38 -4.29 4.03
N VAL A 71 -0.95 -3.10 3.83
CA VAL A 71 -1.15 -2.12 4.90
C VAL A 71 -2.24 -2.55 5.88
N GLN A 72 -3.31 -3.19 5.42
CA GLN A 72 -4.41 -3.61 6.30
C GLN A 72 -4.06 -4.87 7.09
N GLY A 73 -3.40 -5.84 6.44
CA GLY A 73 -3.06 -7.13 7.01
C GLY A 73 -1.65 -7.15 7.61
N ASP A 74 -0.63 -7.05 6.75
CA ASP A 74 0.76 -7.28 7.15
C ASP A 74 1.25 -6.25 8.17
N LEU A 75 0.95 -4.97 7.97
CA LEU A 75 1.32 -3.93 8.93
C LEU A 75 0.62 -4.16 10.28
N ARG A 76 -0.66 -4.50 10.27
CA ARG A 76 -1.40 -4.83 11.51
C ARG A 76 -0.75 -6.00 12.24
N ASP A 77 -0.37 -7.06 11.54
CA ASP A 77 0.29 -8.23 12.13
C ASP A 77 1.68 -7.89 12.68
N ILE A 78 2.43 -7.04 11.97
CA ILE A 78 3.74 -6.55 12.42
C ILE A 78 3.58 -5.73 13.70
N LEU A 79 2.70 -4.73 13.73
CA LEU A 79 2.53 -3.82 14.87
C LEU A 79 1.94 -4.53 16.10
N ASN A 80 1.13 -5.58 15.92
CA ASN A 80 0.58 -6.38 17.04
C ASN A 80 1.54 -7.47 17.54
N SER A 81 2.71 -7.63 16.90
CA SER A 81 3.67 -8.64 17.33
C SER A 81 4.36 -8.22 18.63
N PRO A 82 4.42 -9.10 19.65
CA PRO A 82 5.16 -8.82 20.88
C PRO A 82 6.67 -8.78 20.66
N TYR A 83 7.14 -9.12 19.45
CA TYR A 83 8.54 -9.14 19.07
C TYR A 83 8.97 -7.88 18.31
N ILE A 84 8.09 -6.88 18.14
CA ILE A 84 8.45 -5.55 17.66
C ILE A 84 8.70 -4.63 18.86
N ARG A 85 9.82 -3.90 18.84
CA ARG A 85 10.13 -2.96 19.91
C ARG A 85 9.34 -1.65 19.74
N PRO A 86 9.04 -0.93 20.82
CA PRO A 86 8.33 0.35 20.75
C PRO A 86 8.98 1.38 19.81
N ASP A 87 10.31 1.48 19.79
CA ASP A 87 11.05 2.40 18.92
C ASP A 87 11.08 1.97 17.43
N GLU A 88 10.67 0.74 17.15
CA GLU A 88 10.50 0.22 15.79
C GLU A 88 9.08 0.47 15.27
N VAL A 89 8.09 0.61 16.15
CA VAL A 89 6.70 0.93 15.78
C VAL A 89 6.64 2.23 14.98
N ASP A 90 7.29 3.28 15.46
CA ASP A 90 7.32 4.58 14.78
C ASP A 90 8.00 4.48 13.41
N ARG A 91 9.11 3.73 13.33
CA ARG A 91 9.87 3.54 12.08
C ARG A 91 9.11 2.70 11.06
N VAL A 92 8.43 1.63 11.52
CA VAL A 92 7.56 0.81 10.67
C VAL A 92 6.44 1.70 10.13
N THR A 93 5.71 2.38 11.02
CA THR A 93 4.57 3.23 10.65
C THR A 93 4.97 4.30 9.63
N ALA A 94 6.01 5.09 9.92
CA ALA A 94 6.49 6.14 9.00
C ALA A 94 6.86 5.60 7.62
N SER A 95 7.50 4.42 7.57
CA SER A 95 7.90 3.81 6.29
C SER A 95 6.73 3.31 5.43
N PHE A 96 5.58 2.99 6.04
CA PHE A 96 4.37 2.60 5.32
C PHE A 96 3.51 3.82 4.97
N GLU A 97 3.49 4.85 5.83
CA GLU A 97 2.85 6.14 5.55
C GLU A 97 3.44 6.81 4.31
N GLU A 98 4.78 6.86 4.18
CA GLU A 98 5.46 7.44 3.01
C GLU A 98 5.04 6.77 1.69
N ILE A 99 4.90 5.43 1.70
CA ILE A 99 4.49 4.68 0.51
C ILE A 99 3.01 4.97 0.19
N LEU A 100 2.17 5.08 1.21
CA LEU A 100 0.75 5.36 1.04
C LEU A 100 0.50 6.78 0.53
N GLU A 101 1.25 7.77 1.04
CA GLU A 101 1.20 9.15 0.56
C GLU A 101 1.53 9.22 -0.93
N ARG A 102 2.66 8.62 -1.34
CA ARG A 102 3.05 8.49 -2.77
C ARG A 102 1.99 7.75 -3.60
N SER A 103 1.34 6.72 -3.04
CA SER A 103 0.29 5.98 -3.72
C SER A 103 -0.97 6.81 -3.92
N MET A 104 -1.37 7.60 -2.92
CA MET A 104 -2.51 8.52 -2.99
C MET A 104 -2.26 9.62 -4.03
N GLU A 105 -1.07 10.22 -4.05
CA GLU A 105 -0.70 11.20 -5.08
C GLU A 105 -0.79 10.61 -6.49
N SER A 106 -0.33 9.37 -6.67
CA SER A 106 -0.44 8.68 -7.95
C SER A 106 -1.90 8.42 -8.33
N VAL A 107 -2.76 8.11 -7.36
CA VAL A 107 -4.19 7.86 -7.53
C VAL A 107 -4.93 9.12 -7.93
N ASP A 108 -4.74 10.24 -7.21
CA ASP A 108 -5.33 11.54 -7.53
C ASP A 108 -4.95 12.00 -8.94
N TYR A 109 -3.70 11.73 -9.34
CA TYR A 109 -3.23 12.08 -10.66
C TYR A 109 -3.88 11.24 -11.77
N ILE A 110 -4.07 9.94 -11.53
CA ILE A 110 -4.83 9.06 -12.44
C ILE A 110 -6.28 9.51 -12.52
N GLU A 111 -6.92 9.83 -11.39
CA GLU A 111 -8.28 10.34 -11.36
C GLU A 111 -8.41 11.58 -12.25
N ARG A 112 -7.49 12.53 -12.12
CA ARG A 112 -7.46 13.74 -12.98
C ARG A 112 -7.30 13.41 -14.45
N ILE A 113 -6.44 12.44 -14.82
CA ILE A 113 -6.27 12.02 -16.22
C ILE A 113 -7.54 11.37 -16.78
N LEU A 114 -8.29 10.64 -15.96
CA LEU A 114 -9.47 9.88 -16.38
C LEU A 114 -10.78 10.69 -16.34
N THR A 115 -10.91 11.63 -15.40
CA THR A 115 -12.12 12.44 -15.18
C THR A 115 -12.08 13.79 -15.87
N SER A 116 -10.89 14.33 -16.13
CA SER A 116 -10.77 15.58 -16.85
C SER A 116 -10.94 15.30 -18.34
N ASP A 117 -12.19 15.41 -18.81
CA ASP A 117 -12.62 15.46 -20.21
C ASP A 117 -11.47 15.75 -21.18
N TYR A 118 -10.83 14.70 -21.71
CA TYR A 118 -9.82 14.76 -22.78
C TYR A 118 -8.91 16.01 -22.74
N LEU A 119 -8.25 16.29 -21.61
CA LEU A 119 -7.29 17.39 -21.51
C LEU A 119 -6.29 17.34 -22.67
N LYS A 120 -5.77 18.53 -23.05
CA LYS A 120 -4.94 18.92 -24.21
C LYS A 120 -3.73 18.02 -24.60
N MET A 121 -3.52 16.89 -23.93
CA MET A 121 -2.55 15.85 -24.25
C MET A 121 -3.07 14.91 -25.35
N THR A 122 -2.17 14.48 -26.22
CA THR A 122 -2.40 13.43 -27.21
C THR A 122 -2.52 12.06 -26.54
N ASP A 123 -3.15 11.09 -27.22
CA ASP A 123 -3.24 9.72 -26.70
C ASP A 123 -1.86 9.07 -26.48
N ALA A 124 -0.84 9.48 -27.23
CA ALA A 124 0.53 9.03 -27.02
C ALA A 124 1.10 9.57 -25.70
N GLU A 125 0.98 10.87 -25.45
CA GLU A 125 1.44 11.50 -24.21
C GLU A 125 0.72 10.91 -22.99
N ARG A 126 -0.60 10.67 -23.08
CA ARG A 126 -1.36 10.01 -22.01
C ARG A 126 -0.86 8.60 -21.74
N ALA A 127 -0.63 7.80 -22.79
CA ALA A 127 -0.12 6.45 -22.66
C ALA A 127 1.26 6.42 -21.99
N THR A 128 2.17 7.32 -22.36
CA THR A 128 3.48 7.45 -21.73
C THR A 128 3.37 7.78 -20.24
N VAL A 129 2.52 8.75 -19.89
CA VAL A 129 2.32 9.14 -18.50
C VAL A 129 1.73 7.99 -17.68
N LEU A 130 0.70 7.31 -18.20
CA LEU A 130 0.11 6.14 -17.52
C LEU A 130 1.13 5.01 -17.34
N LYS A 131 2.01 4.78 -18.33
CA LYS A 131 3.05 3.75 -18.25
C LYS A 131 4.13 4.08 -17.23
N ASP A 132 4.49 5.35 -17.11
CA ASP A 132 5.44 5.81 -16.10
C ASP A 132 4.88 5.66 -14.68
N HIS A 133 3.60 6.01 -14.48
CA HIS A 133 2.91 5.76 -13.22
C HIS A 133 2.79 4.26 -12.91
N GLU A 134 2.49 3.43 -13.91
CA GLU A 134 2.46 1.96 -13.76
C GLU A 134 3.79 1.44 -13.21
N ALA A 135 4.91 1.83 -13.83
CA ALA A 135 6.25 1.42 -13.40
C ALA A 135 6.56 1.86 -11.96
N ARG A 136 6.25 3.12 -11.63
CA ARG A 136 6.39 3.65 -10.26
C ARG A 136 5.54 2.89 -9.25
N SER A 137 4.35 2.47 -9.66
CA SER A 137 3.44 1.70 -8.82
C SER A 137 3.92 0.26 -8.58
N ASP A 138 4.50 -0.38 -9.60
CA ASP A 138 5.13 -1.70 -9.45
C ASP A 138 6.31 -1.63 -8.47
N GLU A 139 7.12 -0.56 -8.55
CA GLU A 139 8.22 -0.31 -7.61
C GLU A 139 7.72 -0.13 -6.17
N MET A 140 6.65 0.65 -5.97
CA MET A 140 6.02 0.83 -4.64
C MET A 140 5.54 -0.49 -4.04
N VAL A 141 4.93 -1.34 -4.85
CA VAL A 141 4.47 -2.67 -4.40
C VAL A 141 5.65 -3.55 -4.00
N ALA A 142 6.72 -3.55 -4.79
CA ALA A 142 7.92 -4.32 -4.48
C ALA A 142 8.59 -3.81 -3.20
N GLU A 143 8.70 -2.49 -3.06
CA GLU A 143 9.24 -1.79 -1.89
C GLU A 143 8.47 -2.16 -0.61
N VAL A 144 7.14 -2.02 -0.61
CA VAL A 144 6.31 -2.35 0.57
C VAL A 144 6.38 -3.84 0.89
N SER A 145 6.38 -4.70 -0.13
CA SER A 145 6.40 -6.16 0.06
C SER A 145 7.71 -6.61 0.69
N ASN A 146 8.83 -6.03 0.24
CA ASN A 146 10.14 -6.31 0.81
C ASN A 146 10.26 -5.79 2.25
N ARG A 147 9.73 -4.59 2.53
CA ARG A 147 9.68 -4.05 3.91
C ARG A 147 8.87 -4.93 4.84
N ALA A 148 7.65 -5.31 4.44
CA ALA A 148 6.79 -6.20 5.20
C ALA A 148 7.46 -7.56 5.46
N ARG A 149 8.07 -8.16 4.43
CA ARG A 149 8.83 -9.41 4.56
C ARG A 149 9.96 -9.29 5.59
N ARG A 150 10.76 -8.23 5.51
CA ARG A 150 11.89 -8.00 6.45
C ARG A 150 11.43 -7.95 7.90
N TYR A 151 10.33 -7.25 8.19
CA TYR A 151 9.80 -7.20 9.55
C TYR A 151 9.25 -8.56 10.02
N LYS A 152 8.59 -9.32 9.14
CA LYS A 152 8.14 -10.69 9.44
C LYS A 152 9.32 -11.63 9.75
N GLU A 153 10.45 -11.49 9.04
CA GLU A 153 11.67 -12.24 9.31
C GLU A 153 12.28 -11.87 10.67
N ILE A 154 12.37 -10.58 11.00
CA ILE A 154 12.84 -10.08 12.30
C ILE A 154 12.00 -10.65 13.44
N ILE A 155 10.67 -10.60 13.31
CA ILE A 155 9.73 -11.15 14.29
C ILE A 155 9.97 -12.65 14.47
N SER A 156 10.10 -13.39 13.36
CA SER A 156 10.32 -14.85 13.38
C SER A 156 11.64 -15.22 14.05
N PHE A 157 12.71 -14.48 13.77
CA PHE A 157 14.01 -14.66 14.40
C PHE A 157 13.94 -14.43 15.92
N ARG A 158 13.34 -13.31 16.35
CA ARG A 158 13.21 -13.00 17.78
C ARG A 158 12.34 -14.01 18.52
N LYS A 159 11.26 -14.48 17.88
CA LYS A 159 10.43 -15.58 18.40
C LYS A 159 11.21 -16.88 18.57
N MET A 160 12.14 -17.17 17.66
CA MET A 160 13.03 -18.32 17.79
C MET A 160 13.99 -18.15 18.97
N GLN A 161 14.61 -16.98 19.12
CA GLN A 161 15.50 -16.67 20.24
C GLN A 161 14.79 -16.82 21.59
N ASP A 162 13.60 -16.26 21.73
CA ASP A 162 12.80 -16.36 22.96
C ASP A 162 12.47 -17.81 23.33
N ARG A 163 12.13 -18.65 22.34
CA ARG A 163 11.91 -20.09 22.55
C ARG A 163 13.16 -20.85 22.99
N ILE A 164 14.34 -20.46 22.51
CA ILE A 164 15.61 -21.09 22.91
C ILE A 164 15.96 -20.66 24.34
N ASN A 165 15.91 -19.37 24.64
CA ASN A 165 16.24 -18.83 25.95
C ASN A 165 15.32 -19.40 27.05
N ASN A 166 14.01 -19.49 26.80
CA ASN A 166 13.06 -20.06 27.77
C ASN A 166 13.13 -21.59 27.88
N ARG A 167 13.83 -22.28 26.97
CA ARG A 167 14.12 -23.73 27.10
C ARG A 167 15.31 -24.00 28.02
N GLU A 168 16.26 -23.07 28.12
CA GLU A 168 17.43 -23.20 29.01
C GLU A 168 17.10 -22.86 30.48
N THR A 169 16.02 -22.15 30.74
CA THR A 169 15.57 -21.76 32.10
C THR A 169 14.68 -22.80 32.80
N GLY A 170 14.54 -24.00 32.24
CA GLY A 170 13.67 -25.08 32.73
C GLY A 170 14.34 -26.13 33.62
N PHE A 171 15.44 -25.78 34.32
CA PHE A 171 16.16 -26.66 35.25
C PHE A 171 15.95 -26.24 36.71
#